data_AF-A0AAC8YV29-F1
#
_entry.id   AF-A0AAC8YV29-F1
#
_cell.length_a   1.000
_cell.length_b   1.000
_cell.length_c   1.000
_cell.angle_alpha   90.00
_cell.angle_beta   90.00
_cell.angle_gamma   90.00
#
_symmetry.space_group_name_H-M   'P 1'
#
loop_
_entity.id
_entity.type
_entity.pdbx_description
1 polymer ?
#
loop_
_entity_poly.entity_id
_entity_poly.type
_entity_poly.pdbx_seq_one_letter_code
_entity_poly.pdbx_strand_id
1 'polypeptide(L)'
;MARRDASDLASRLGRQAEAVCRHYLGAGRRQGNYWQVGDVRNTPGRSMFVRLKDTVKGPAGKWTEYVARRVMLRRRDWALSRRRSTAFAQHNVSAREVS
;
A
#
# COMPACT_ATOMS: atom_id res chain seq x y z
N MET A 1 13.77 -28.26 8.34
CA MET A 1 12.68 -27.29 8.11
C MET A 1 13.23 -26.19 7.22
N ALA A 2 12.75 -26.06 5.98
CA ALA A 2 13.20 -24.99 5.09
C ALA A 2 12.93 -23.63 5.77
N ARG A 3 13.92 -22.72 5.78
CA ARG A 3 13.67 -21.31 6.15
C ARG A 3 12.50 -20.85 5.31
N ARG A 4 11.41 -20.44 5.95
CA ARG A 4 10.34 -19.72 5.26
C ARG A 4 10.95 -18.40 4.85
N ASP A 5 11.31 -18.31 3.58
CA ASP A 5 11.88 -17.09 3.02
C ASP A 5 10.81 -15.99 3.08
N ALA A 6 11.20 -14.80 3.53
CA ALA A 6 10.29 -13.66 3.61
C ALA A 6 9.69 -13.35 2.22
N SER A 7 10.41 -13.66 1.15
CA SER A 7 9.99 -13.46 -0.24
C SER A 7 8.86 -14.42 -0.66
N ASP A 8 8.90 -15.69 -0.21
CA ASP A 8 7.80 -16.63 -0.45
C ASP A 8 6.53 -16.20 0.29
N LEU A 9 6.68 -15.80 1.56
CA LEU A 9 5.57 -15.27 2.34
C LEU A 9 4.98 -14.02 1.70
N ALA A 10 5.80 -13.06 1.29
CA ALA A 10 5.37 -11.86 0.61
C ALA A 10 4.64 -12.17 -0.69
N SER A 11 5.12 -13.13 -1.48
CA SER A 11 4.49 -13.56 -2.73
C SER A 11 3.12 -14.21 -2.49
N ARG A 12 3.01 -15.04 -1.45
CA ARG A 12 1.74 -15.67 -1.06
C ARG A 12 0.72 -14.66 -0.56
N LEU A 13 1.15 -13.69 0.24
CA LEU A 13 0.31 -12.57 0.69
C LEU A 13 -0.10 -11.68 -0.49
N GLY A 14 0.81 -11.45 -1.44
CA GLY A 14 0.53 -10.69 -2.66
C GLY A 14 -0.58 -11.30 -3.51
N ARG A 15 -0.59 -12.63 -3.69
CA ARG A 15 -1.68 -13.34 -4.38
C ARG A 15 -3.04 -13.20 -3.68
N GLN A 16 -3.02 -12.95 -2.38
CA GLN A 16 -4.21 -12.76 -1.52
C GLN A 16 -4.39 -11.28 -1.14
N ALA A 17 -3.79 -10.34 -1.88
CA ALA A 17 -3.66 -8.94 -1.46
C ALA A 17 -4.99 -8.29 -1.08
N GLU A 18 -6.09 -8.58 -1.78
CA GLU A 18 -7.40 -8.02 -1.45
C GLU A 18 -7.94 -8.53 -0.12
N ALA A 19 -7.82 -9.84 0.16
CA ALA A 19 -8.25 -10.41 1.42
C ALA A 19 -7.42 -9.87 2.60
N VAL A 20 -6.10 -9.76 2.41
CA VAL A 20 -5.18 -9.17 3.38
C VAL A 20 -5.54 -7.71 3.65
N CYS A 21 -5.81 -6.92 2.60
CA CYS A 21 -6.21 -5.52 2.74
C CYS A 21 -7.57 -5.37 3.44
N ARG A 22 -8.55 -6.22 3.14
CA ARG A 22 -9.84 -6.21 3.85
C ARG A 22 -9.67 -6.51 5.34
N HIS A 23 -8.74 -7.38 5.70
CA HIS A 23 -8.52 -7.81 7.08
C HIS A 23 -7.71 -6.78 7.90
N TYR A 24 -6.59 -6.28 7.36
CA TYR A 24 -5.68 -5.39 8.09
C TYR A 24 -5.86 -3.90 7.77
N LEU A 25 -6.40 -3.57 6.59
CA LEU A 25 -6.56 -2.21 6.08
C LEU A 25 -8.04 -1.87 5.81
N GLY A 26 -8.92 -2.24 6.76
CA GLY A 26 -10.37 -2.13 6.63
C GLY A 26 -10.93 -0.70 6.48
N ALA A 27 -10.16 0.34 6.82
CA ALA A 27 -10.55 1.74 6.56
C ALA A 27 -10.31 2.16 5.10
N GLY A 28 -9.60 1.33 4.34
CA GLY A 28 -9.41 1.51 2.92
C GLY A 28 -10.58 0.99 2.10
N ARG A 29 -10.45 1.12 0.77
CA ARG A 29 -11.46 0.64 -0.18
C ARG A 29 -10.84 0.19 -1.48
N ARG A 30 -11.50 -0.77 -2.15
CA ARG A 30 -11.12 -1.19 -3.49
C ARG A 30 -11.49 -0.14 -4.53
N GLN A 31 -10.53 0.19 -5.38
CA GLN A 31 -10.65 1.13 -6.49
C GLN A 31 -9.95 0.53 -7.71
N GLY A 32 -10.73 -0.16 -8.55
CA GLY A 32 -10.22 -0.95 -9.67
C GLY A 32 -9.28 -2.07 -9.21
N ASN A 33 -8.04 -2.04 -9.70
CA ASN A 33 -6.98 -2.99 -9.36
C ASN A 33 -6.14 -2.60 -8.14
N TYR A 34 -6.59 -1.59 -7.38
CA TYR A 34 -5.87 -1.09 -6.20
C TYR A 34 -6.76 -1.05 -4.97
N TRP A 35 -6.16 -1.23 -3.79
CA TRP A 35 -6.74 -0.85 -2.51
C TRP A 35 -6.22 0.55 -2.15
N GLN A 36 -7.09 1.52 -1.87
CA GLN A 36 -6.69 2.87 -1.42
C GLN A 36 -6.96 3.02 0.08
N VAL A 37 -5.99 3.54 0.81
CA VAL A 37 -6.05 3.83 2.25
C VAL A 37 -5.19 5.07 2.56
N GLY A 38 -5.30 5.63 3.76
CA GLY A 38 -4.50 6.79 4.19
C GLY A 38 -3.05 6.43 4.43
N ASP A 39 -2.79 5.43 5.27
CA ASP A 39 -1.43 5.04 5.65
C ASP A 39 -1.39 3.59 6.17
N VAL A 40 -0.19 3.12 6.53
CA VAL A 40 0.06 1.81 7.16
C VAL A 40 -0.63 1.63 8.51
N ARG A 41 -1.09 2.71 9.16
CA ARG A 41 -1.85 2.68 10.42
C ARG A 41 -3.35 2.54 10.19
N ASN A 42 -3.77 2.24 8.95
CA ASN A 42 -5.16 2.07 8.56
C ASN A 42 -5.99 3.34 8.80
N THR A 43 -5.40 4.52 8.61
CA THR A 43 -6.21 5.74 8.57
C THR A 43 -7.01 5.79 7.26
N PRO A 44 -8.26 6.30 7.24
CA PRO A 44 -8.98 6.54 6.00
C PRO A 44 -8.24 7.55 5.13
N GLY A 45 -8.19 7.33 3.81
CA GLY A 45 -7.52 8.28 2.92
C GLY A 45 -7.20 7.70 1.54
N ARG A 46 -6.34 8.43 0.80
CA ARG A 46 -5.94 8.10 -0.58
C ARG A 46 -4.44 8.27 -0.82
N SER A 47 -3.67 8.39 0.26
CA SER A 47 -2.21 8.60 0.20
C SER A 47 -1.47 7.28 0.01
N MET A 48 -1.98 6.15 0.50
CA MET A 48 -1.38 4.84 0.26
C MET A 48 -2.27 3.99 -0.65
N PHE A 49 -1.65 3.20 -1.52
CA PHE A 49 -2.36 2.23 -2.34
C PHE A 49 -1.60 0.92 -2.49
N VAL A 50 -2.33 -0.19 -2.48
CA VAL A 50 -1.81 -1.55 -2.65
C VAL A 50 -2.32 -2.13 -3.96
N ARG A 51 -1.45 -2.74 -4.75
CA ARG A 51 -1.86 -3.43 -5.98
C ARG A 51 -2.51 -4.77 -5.66
N LEU A 52 -3.70 -5.02 -6.19
CA LEU A 52 -4.49 -6.22 -5.90
C LEU A 52 -4.24 -7.40 -6.85
N LYS A 53 -3.73 -7.11 -8.06
CA LYS A 53 -3.53 -8.11 -9.12
C LYS A 53 -2.18 -7.91 -9.79
N ASP A 54 -1.59 -9.00 -10.27
CA ASP A 54 -0.39 -8.95 -11.10
C ASP A 54 -0.67 -8.16 -12.37
N THR A 55 0.30 -7.36 -12.79
CA THR A 55 0.23 -6.59 -14.04
C THR A 55 1.60 -6.57 -14.71
N VAL A 56 1.66 -6.13 -15.96
CA VAL A 56 2.94 -5.86 -16.67
C VAL A 56 3.85 -4.93 -15.85
N LYS A 57 3.29 -4.07 -15.00
CA LYS A 57 4.04 -3.14 -14.14
C LYS A 57 4.55 -3.78 -12.84
N GLY A 58 4.38 -5.08 -12.62
CA GLY A 58 4.82 -5.81 -11.42
C GLY A 58 3.71 -6.50 -10.60
N PRO A 59 4.12 -7.23 -9.53
CA PRO A 59 3.27 -8.17 -8.81
C PRO A 59 2.24 -7.51 -7.89
N ALA A 60 1.22 -8.28 -7.53
CA ALA A 60 0.25 -7.97 -6.48
C ALA A 60 0.91 -7.87 -5.10
N GLY A 61 0.26 -7.15 -4.18
CA GLY A 61 0.78 -6.87 -2.85
C GLY A 61 1.74 -5.69 -2.77
N LYS A 62 2.25 -5.19 -3.91
CA LYS A 62 3.08 -3.99 -3.93
C LYS A 62 2.27 -2.78 -3.47
N TRP A 63 2.66 -2.18 -2.35
CA TRP A 63 2.13 -0.89 -1.93
C TRP A 63 2.98 0.28 -2.43
N THR A 64 2.38 1.46 -2.46
CA THR A 64 3.08 2.71 -2.74
C THR A 64 2.36 3.82 -1.97
N GLU A 65 3.15 4.69 -1.37
CA GLU A 65 2.66 5.86 -0.67
C GLU A 65 2.96 7.11 -1.53
N TYR A 66 1.99 7.99 -1.59
CA TYR A 66 2.09 9.32 -2.15
C TYR A 66 2.11 10.31 -1.01
N VAL A 67 3.26 10.96 -0.81
CA VAL A 67 3.32 12.20 -0.04
C VAL A 67 2.87 13.29 -1.00
N ALA A 68 1.58 13.59 -1.04
CA ALA A 68 1.12 14.73 -1.82
C ALA A 68 1.78 15.99 -1.27
N ARG A 69 2.71 16.58 -2.03
CA ARG A 69 3.04 18.00 -1.87
C ARG A 69 1.85 18.78 -2.41
N ARG A 70 0.75 18.80 -1.64
CA ARG A 70 -0.42 19.67 -1.78
C ARG A 70 -1.00 19.82 -3.20
N VAL A 71 -0.87 18.88 -4.13
CA VAL A 71 -1.58 18.95 -5.43
C VAL A 71 -1.89 17.54 -5.92
N MET A 72 -3.11 17.08 -5.65
CA MET A 72 -3.99 16.30 -6.54
C MET A 72 -5.13 15.66 -5.73
N LEU A 73 -5.99 16.49 -5.14
CA LEU A 73 -7.33 16.08 -4.73
C LEU A 73 -8.31 17.15 -5.21
N ARG A 74 -9.39 16.70 -5.88
CA ARG A 74 -10.52 17.55 -6.26
C ARG A 74 -11.01 18.32 -5.02
N ARG A 75 -11.32 19.59 -5.26
CA ARG A 75 -11.54 20.73 -4.34
C ARG A 75 -12.52 20.60 -3.16
N ARG A 76 -13.14 19.47 -2.84
CA ARG A 76 -14.35 19.50 -1.98
C ARG A 76 -14.30 19.03 -0.53
N ASP A 77 -13.25 18.38 -0.04
CA ASP A 77 -13.23 17.93 1.38
C ASP A 77 -11.93 18.30 2.11
N TRP A 78 -11.67 19.60 2.28
CA TRP A 78 -10.58 20.10 3.12
C TRP A 78 -11.11 20.81 4.35
N ALA A 79 -11.72 20.04 5.25
CA ALA A 79 -11.88 20.45 6.63
C ALA A 79 -11.24 19.37 7.52
N LEU A 80 -10.20 19.79 8.24
CA LEU A 80 -9.58 19.09 9.38
C LEU A 80 -8.60 17.96 9.04
N SER A 81 -7.32 18.31 8.86
CA SER A 81 -6.29 17.88 9.82
C SER A 81 -4.96 18.61 9.57
N ARG A 82 -4.67 19.60 10.43
CA ARG A 82 -3.30 20.06 10.68
C ARG A 82 -2.67 19.08 11.66
N ARG A 83 -1.72 18.25 11.19
CA ARG A 83 -0.43 17.98 11.84
C ARG A 83 0.35 16.92 11.04
N ARG A 84 1.40 17.41 10.35
CA ARG A 84 2.80 16.96 10.49
C ARG A 84 3.08 15.47 10.24
N SER A 85 3.69 15.14 9.09
CA SER A 85 5.10 14.72 9.02
C SER A 85 5.52 14.41 7.58
N THR A 86 6.67 14.92 7.17
CA THR A 86 7.31 14.73 5.85
C THR A 86 8.43 13.71 5.98
N ALA A 87 8.11 12.43 5.84
CA ALA A 87 9.05 11.35 5.59
C ALA A 87 8.25 10.20 4.96
N PHE A 88 8.91 9.09 4.65
CA PHE A 88 8.35 7.81 4.16
C PHE A 88 8.56 7.53 2.67
N ALA A 89 9.85 7.32 2.39
CA ALA A 89 10.44 6.08 1.89
C ALA A 89 9.49 5.00 1.34
N GLN A 90 9.82 4.54 0.13
CA GLN A 90 9.35 3.30 -0.47
C GLN A 90 9.79 2.11 0.41
N HIS A 91 9.07 1.79 1.47
CA HIS A 91 9.34 0.58 2.26
C HIS A 91 8.67 -0.64 1.61
N ASN A 92 9.18 -1.07 0.47
CA ASN A 92 9.11 -2.49 0.13
C ASN A 92 10.53 -2.99 0.28
N VAL A 93 10.80 -3.75 1.36
CA VAL A 93 11.97 -4.63 1.40
C VAL A 93 11.73 -5.67 0.30
N SER A 94 12.01 -5.27 -0.94
CA SER A 94 12.34 -6.22 -1.99
C SER A 94 13.66 -6.79 -1.53
N ALA A 95 13.62 -7.97 -0.92
CA ALA A 95 14.79 -8.80 -0.74
C ALA A 95 15.37 -9.07 -2.14
N ARG A 96 16.19 -8.13 -2.61
CA ARG A 96 17.18 -8.36 -3.63
C ARG A 96 18.41 -8.82 -2.86
N GLU A 97 18.43 -10.09 -2.47
CA GLU A 97 19.71 -10.75 -2.24
C GLU A 97 20.33 -10.93 -3.62
N VAL A 98 21.29 -10.04 -3.90
CA VAL A 98 22.22 -10.12 -5.01
C VAL A 98 23.08 -11.37 -4.77
N SER A 99 23.10 -12.30 -5.72
CA SER A 99 24.15 -13.34 -5.81
C SER A 99 25.45 -12.73 -6.28
#